data_AF-A0A160MH61-F1
#
_entry.id   AF-A0A160MH61-F1
#
_cell.length_a   1.000
_cell.length_b   1.000
_cell.length_c   1.000
_cell.angle_alpha   90.00
_cell.angle_beta   90.00
_cell.angle_gamma   90.00
#
_symmetry.space_group_name_H-M   'P 1'
#
loop_
_entity.id
_entity.type
_entity.pdbx_description
1 polymer ?
#
loop_
_entity_poly.entity_id
_entity_poly.type
_entity_poly.pdbx_seq_one_letter_code
_entity_poly.pdbx_strand_id
1 'polypeptide(L)' 'MSVSLYDSLIEEIIKKGEVKVPLTDCDAQFYLEDVLREKGIRFKKIVPLRNRGRAIKTLIFIIQ' A
#
# COMPACT_ATOMS: atom_id res chain seq x y z
N MET A 1 -13.69 6.04 -18.63
CA MET A 1 -13.33 4.85 -17.83
C MET A 1 -12.76 5.36 -16.53
N SER A 2 -13.52 5.26 -15.44
CA SER A 2 -13.01 5.55 -14.10
C SER A 2 -12.01 4.46 -13.75
N VAL A 3 -10.72 4.73 -13.96
CA VAL A 3 -9.65 3.91 -13.42
C VAL A 3 -9.93 3.81 -11.94
N SER A 4 -10.14 2.60 -11.42
CA SER A 4 -10.43 2.44 -10.01
C SER A 4 -9.24 3.01 -9.22
N LEU A 5 -9.50 3.71 -8.12
CA LEU A 5 -8.45 4.25 -7.24
C LEU A 5 -7.42 3.17 -6.87
N TYR A 6 -7.86 1.92 -6.80
CA TYR A 6 -7.05 0.76 -6.48
C TYR A 6 -6.12 0.32 -7.62
N ASP A 7 -6.56 0.37 -8.89
CA ASP A 7 -5.69 0.05 -10.03
C ASP A 7 -4.52 1.01 -10.13
N SER A 8 -4.75 2.28 -9.79
CA SER A 8 -3.70 3.30 -9.75
C SER A 8 -2.65 2.99 -8.68
N LEU A 9 -3.07 2.51 -7.50
CA LEU A 9 -2.14 2.09 -6.43
C LEU A 9 -1.30 0.88 -6.84
N ILE A 10 -1.88 -0.07 -7.59
CA ILE A 10 -1.15 -1.22 -8.13
C ILE A 10 -0.13 -0.78 -9.18
N GLU A 11 -0.52 0.12 -10.09
CA GLU A 11 0.44 0.65 -11.07
C GLU A 11 1.59 1.40 -10.39
N GLU A 12 1.29 2.19 -9.36
CA GLU A 12 2.33 2.88 -8.59
C GLU A 12 3.28 1.89 -7.92
N ILE A 13 2.76 0.83 -7.30
CA ILE A 13 3.62 -0.12 -6.59
C ILE A 13 4.49 -0.91 -7.57
N ILE A 14 3.95 -1.31 -8.72
CA ILE A 14 4.71 -2.02 -9.77
C ILE A 14 5.76 -1.11 -10.41
N LYS A 15 5.46 0.17 -10.67
CA LYS A 15 6.40 1.11 -11.31
C LYS A 15 7.48 1.62 -10.37
N LYS A 16 7.11 2.03 -9.16
CA LYS A 16 8.02 2.68 -8.20
C LYS A 16 8.67 1.69 -7.23
N GLY A 17 8.09 0.50 -7.09
CA GLY A 17 8.48 -0.47 -6.06
C GLY A 17 8.01 -0.10 -4.65
N GLU A 18 7.34 1.06 -4.49
CA GLU A 18 6.79 1.54 -3.23
C GLU A 18 5.42 2.20 -3.43
N VAL A 19 4.53 2.04 -2.45
CA VAL A 19 3.27 2.78 -2.38
C VAL A 19 2.94 3.11 -0.94
N LYS A 20 2.28 4.27 -0.74
CA LYS A 20 1.85 4.74 0.57
C LYS A 20 0.33 4.70 0.62
N VAL A 21 -0.21 3.90 1.51
CA VAL A 21 -1.66 3.74 1.69
C VAL A 21 -2.08 4.39 3.00
N PRO A 22 -3.15 5.20 3.03
CA PRO A 22 -3.68 5.74 4.28
C PRO A 22 -4.06 4.61 5.26
N LEU A 23 -3.82 4.83 6.55
CA LEU A 23 -4.16 3.84 7.57
C LEU A 23 -5.69 3.71 7.75
N THR A 24 -6.43 4.76 7.40
CA THR A 24 -7.89 4.81 7.38
C THR A 24 -8.52 4.03 6.24
N ASP A 25 -7.74 3.71 5.20
CA ASP A 25 -8.23 3.02 4.01
C ASP A 25 -7.88 1.54 4.10
N CYS A 26 -8.66 0.81 4.90
CA CYS A 26 -8.47 -0.63 5.11
C CYS A 26 -8.72 -1.43 3.84
N ASP A 27 -9.71 -1.03 3.04
CA ASP A 27 -10.06 -1.73 1.80
C ASP A 27 -8.91 -1.68 0.79
N ALA A 28 -8.27 -0.51 0.63
CA ALA A 28 -7.08 -0.38 -0.20
C ALA A 28 -5.92 -1.26 0.28
N GLN A 29 -5.75 -1.42 1.61
CA GLN A 29 -4.71 -2.29 2.16
C GLN A 29 -4.96 -3.76 1.85
N PHE A 30 -6.19 -4.25 2.09
CA PHE A 30 -6.51 -5.66 1.84
C PHE A 30 -6.43 -6.00 0.35
N TYR A 31 -7.00 -5.14 -0.50
CA TYR A 31 -6.94 -5.34 -1.95
C TYR A 31 -5.50 -5.41 -2.46
N LEU A 32 -4.64 -4.51 -1.98
CA LEU A 32 -3.25 -4.46 -2.39
C LEU A 32 -2.45 -5.68 -1.88
N GLU A 33 -2.71 -6.15 -0.67
CA GLU A 33 -2.13 -7.39 -0.14
C GLU A 33 -2.57 -8.62 -0.94
N ASP A 34 -3.85 -8.73 -1.28
CA ASP A 34 -4.39 -9.86 -2.07
C ASP A 34 -3.79 -9.88 -3.47
N VAL A 35 -3.79 -8.74 -4.17
CA VAL A 35 -3.23 -8.66 -5.54
C VAL A 35 -1.73 -8.96 -5.55
N LEU A 36 -0.96 -8.46 -4.57
CA LEU A 36 0.47 -8.77 -4.49
C LEU A 36 0.70 -10.26 -4.22
N ARG A 37 -0.13 -10.90 -3.39
CA ARG A 37 -0.09 -12.34 -3.12
C ARG A 37 -0.47 -13.16 -4.35
N GLU A 38 -1.55 -12.82 -5.04
CA GLU A 38 -1.97 -13.49 -6.27
C GLU A 38 -0.89 -13.43 -7.36
N LYS A 39 -0.19 -12.30 -7.46
CA LYS A 39 0.94 -12.14 -8.39
C LYS A 39 2.23 -12.81 -7.92
N GLY A 40 2.25 -13.40 -6.72
CA GLY A 40 3.45 -14.02 -6.15
C GLY A 40 4.57 -13.04 -5.83
N ILE A 41 4.26 -11.76 -5.70
CA ILE A 41 5.22 -10.69 -5.46
C ILE A 41 5.53 -10.64 -3.97
N ARG A 42 6.82 -10.68 -3.62
CA ARG A 42 7.25 -10.48 -2.24
C ARG A 42 7.14 -9.00 -1.89
N PHE A 43 6.47 -8.69 -0.80
CA PHE A 43 6.35 -7.32 -0.31
C PHE A 43 6.62 -7.23 1.19
N LYS A 44 7.03 -6.04 1.63
CA LYS A 44 7.18 -5.67 3.03
C LYS A 44 6.21 -4.56 3.36
N LYS A 45 5.45 -4.75 4.43
CA LYS A 45 4.58 -3.74 5.02
C LYS A 45 5.35 -3.04 6.14
N ILE A 46 5.63 -1.75 5.95
CA ILE A 46 6.30 -0.89 6.93
C ILE A 46 5.25 0.01 7.57
N VAL A 47 5.10 -0.15 8.88
CA VAL A 47 4.30 0.74 9.72
C VAL A 47 5.25 1.78 10.31
N PRO A 48 5.20 3.06 9.89
CA PRO A 48 6.10 4.07 10.42
C PRO A 48 5.86 4.27 11.93
N LEU A 49 6.96 4.43 12.68
CA LEU A 49 6.90 4.60 14.13
C LEU A 49 6.14 5.88 14.50
N ARG A 50 5.28 5.76 15.53
CA ARG A 50 4.53 6.89 16.07
C ARG A 50 5.49 7.89 16.71
N ASN A 51 5.73 9.03 16.08
CA ASN A 51 6.39 10.15 16.75
C ASN A 51 5.47 10.66 17.87
N ARG A 52 6.01 10.81 19.09
CA ARG A 52 5.28 11.33 20.27
C ARG A 52 4.59 12.65 19.89
N GLY A 53 3.26 12.61 19.70
CA GLY A 53 2.43 13.76 19.33
C GLY A 53 1.72 13.70 17.96
N ARG A 54 2.03 12.74 17.07
CA ARG A 54 1.29 12.57 15.79
C ARG A 54 0.73 11.16 15.64
N ALA A 55 -0.53 11.06 15.19
CA ALA A 55 -1.13 9.80 14.79
C ALA A 55 -0.47 9.28 13.50
N ILE A 56 -0.29 7.97 13.41
CA ILE A 56 0.15 7.32 12.17
C ILE A 56 -0.99 7.45 11.15
N LYS A 57 -0.71 8.08 10.01
CA LYS A 57 -1.73 8.31 8.97
C LYS A 57 -1.55 7.42 7.75
N THR A 58 -0.39 6.78 7.58
CA THR A 58 -0.06 6.03 6.38
C THR A 58 0.76 4.78 6.70
N LEU A 59 0.58 3.76 5.86
CA LEU A 59 1.37 2.55 5.77
C LEU A 59 2.17 2.58 4.46
N ILE A 60 3.35 1.97 4.47
CA ILE A 60 4.22 1.90 3.31
C ILE A 60 4.34 0.44 2.90
N PHE A 61 4.05 0.13 1.64
CA PHE A 61 4.30 -1.19 1.06
C PHE A 61 5.47 -1.08 0.10
N ILE A 62 6.45 -1.97 0.23
CA ILE A 62 7.65 -2.02 -0.62
C ILE A 62 7.75 -3.41 -1.23
N ILE A 63 7.92 -3.49 -2.54
CA ILE A 63 8.14 -4.74 -3.28
C ILE A 63 9.62 -5.14 -3.19
N GLN A 64 9.91 -6.43 -3.05
CA GLN A 64 11.25 -7.01 -3.07
C GLN A 64 11.52 -7.85 -4.31
#